data_AF-A0A4V0WWI0-F1
#
_entry.id   AF-A0A4V0WWI0-F1
#
_cell.length_a   1.000
_cell.length_b   1.000
_cell.length_c   1.000
_cell.angle_alpha   90.00
_cell.angle_beta   90.00
_cell.angle_gamma   90.00
#
_symmetry.space_group_name_H-M   'P 1'
#
loop_
_entity.id
_entity.type
_entity.pdbx_description
1 polymer ?
#
loop_
_entity_poly.entity_id
_entity_poly.type
_entity_poly.pdbx_seq_one_letter_code
_entity_poly.pdbx_strand_id
1 'polypeptide(L)'
;MVSLHVAGGIYEYLHPWRLHGHLAETHELEAMADEWSVAPRDVFPGYIDTADFADLAHASGVDYDILWLNLMIRHHDGALQLANDALQSPTSSRVSEMAEATLLTQSREVSLMRRLHGLLCRTPPRSKSCND
;
A
#
# COMPACT_ATOMS: atom_id res chain seq x y z
N MET A 1 14.73 13.64 36.44
CA MET A 1 13.68 12.91 35.71
C MET A 1 13.16 13.82 34.62
N VAL A 2 13.56 13.61 33.38
CA VAL A 2 12.93 14.26 32.22
C VAL A 2 12.40 13.13 31.36
N SER A 3 11.09 12.91 31.44
CA SER A 3 10.38 11.96 30.58
C SER A 3 10.09 12.70 29.27
N LEU A 4 10.89 12.42 28.25
CA LEU A 4 10.65 12.93 26.91
C LEU A 4 9.52 12.09 26.31
N HIS A 5 8.30 12.64 26.27
CA HIS A 5 7.22 12.09 25.47
C HIS A 5 7.60 12.24 23.99
N VAL A 6 8.08 11.15 23.37
CA VAL A 6 8.13 11.04 21.91
C VAL A 6 6.72 10.67 21.42
N ALA A 7 5.80 11.63 21.52
CA ALA A 7 4.51 11.56 20.85
C ALA A 7 4.70 12.16 19.45
N GLY A 8 5.39 11.40 18.59
CA GLY A 8 5.66 11.73 17.20
C GLY A 8 5.82 10.43 16.43
N GLY A 9 4.74 9.64 16.39
CA GLY A 9 4.70 8.42 15.61
C GLY A 9 4.83 8.71 14.12
N ILE A 10 5.13 7.68 13.34
CA ILE A 10 5.21 7.69 11.87
C ILE A 10 3.98 8.32 11.17
N TYR A 11 2.89 8.58 11.90
CA TYR A 11 1.74 9.41 11.51
C TYR A 11 2.11 10.68 10.72
N GLU A 12 3.11 11.46 11.13
CA GLU A 12 3.52 12.66 10.38
C GLU A 12 4.28 12.32 9.08
N TYR A 13 5.02 11.20 9.06
CA TYR A 13 5.79 10.76 7.90
C TYR A 13 4.94 10.08 6.83
N LEU A 14 3.83 9.42 7.20
CA LEU A 14 2.90 8.75 6.29
C LEU A 14 1.76 9.65 5.78
N HIS A 15 1.50 10.77 6.45
CA HIS A 15 0.43 11.70 6.06
C HIS A 15 0.52 12.21 4.61
N PRO A 16 1.72 12.53 4.07
CA PRO A 16 1.87 12.89 2.66
C PRO A 16 1.52 11.74 1.70
N TRP A 17 1.85 10.51 2.06
CA TRP A 17 1.62 9.29 1.27
C TRP A 17 0.15 8.89 1.20
N ARG A 18 -0.62 9.13 2.26
CA ARG A 18 -2.07 8.86 2.29
C ARG A 18 -2.90 9.68 1.28
N LEU A 19 -2.41 10.83 0.82
CA LEU A 19 -3.27 11.83 0.16
C LEU A 19 -2.83 12.23 -1.25
N HIS A 20 -1.54 12.19 -1.60
CA HIS A 20 -1.07 12.88 -2.82
C HIS A 20 -0.92 12.01 -4.08
N GLY A 21 -0.91 10.68 -3.98
CA GLY A 21 -0.78 9.78 -5.15
C GLY A 21 -2.01 8.91 -5.42
N HIS A 22 -2.46 8.16 -4.42
CA HIS A 22 -3.46 7.10 -4.63
C HIS A 22 -4.87 7.56 -4.96
N LEU A 23 -5.33 8.74 -4.51
CA LEU A 23 -6.69 9.20 -4.79
C LEU A 23 -6.94 9.49 -6.28
N ALA A 24 -5.88 9.77 -7.06
CA ALA A 24 -6.02 9.93 -8.51
C ALA A 24 -6.04 8.57 -9.21
N GLU A 25 -5.10 7.67 -8.85
CA GLU A 25 -4.94 6.35 -9.48
C GLU A 25 -6.12 5.39 -9.16
N THR A 26 -6.66 5.42 -7.94
CA THR A 26 -7.77 4.54 -7.51
C THR A 26 -9.11 4.89 -8.16
N HIS A 27 -9.46 6.18 -8.26
CA HIS A 27 -10.70 6.60 -8.91
C HIS A 27 -10.76 6.22 -10.39
N GLU A 28 -9.62 6.18 -11.09
CA GLU A 28 -9.59 5.78 -12.51
C GLU A 28 -9.77 4.27 -12.69
N LEU A 29 -9.16 3.46 -11.83
CA LEU A 29 -9.30 1.99 -11.88
C LEU A 29 -10.70 1.53 -11.44
N GLU A 30 -11.29 2.16 -10.43
CA GLU A 30 -12.67 1.88 -10.02
C GLU A 30 -13.67 2.19 -11.14
N ALA A 31 -13.51 3.33 -11.82
CA ALA A 31 -14.35 3.69 -12.96
C ALA A 31 -14.25 2.67 -14.12
N MET A 32 -13.04 2.15 -14.38
CA MET A 32 -12.82 1.12 -15.42
C MET A 32 -13.38 -0.25 -15.00
N ALA A 33 -13.25 -0.64 -13.73
CA ALA A 33 -13.78 -1.90 -13.21
C ALA A 33 -15.32 -1.92 -13.23
N ASP A 34 -15.95 -0.81 -12.88
CA ASP A 34 -17.41 -0.63 -12.96
C ASP A 34 -17.91 -0.70 -14.41
N GLU A 35 -17.20 -0.06 -15.34
CA GLU A 35 -17.51 -0.14 -16.78
C GLU A 35 -17.47 -1.59 -17.29
N TRP A 36 -16.50 -2.39 -16.81
CA TRP A 36 -16.33 -3.78 -17.23
C TRP A 36 -17.13 -4.78 -16.39
N SER A 37 -17.87 -4.32 -15.38
CA SER A 37 -18.66 -5.17 -14.46
C SER A 37 -17.84 -6.27 -13.79
N VAL A 38 -16.58 -5.99 -13.48
CA VAL A 38 -15.69 -6.93 -12.80
C VAL A 38 -15.42 -6.43 -11.38
N ALA A 39 -15.66 -7.29 -10.38
CA ALA A 39 -15.37 -6.90 -9.02
C ALA A 39 -13.85 -6.77 -8.81
N PRO A 40 -13.34 -5.65 -8.25
CA PRO A 40 -11.91 -5.44 -8.07
C PRO A 40 -11.20 -6.59 -7.34
N ARG A 41 -11.86 -7.22 -6.36
CA ARG A 41 -11.35 -8.39 -5.64
C ARG A 41 -10.98 -9.58 -6.54
N ASP A 42 -11.61 -9.71 -7.71
CA ASP A 42 -11.45 -10.86 -8.60
C ASP A 42 -10.30 -10.64 -9.60
N VAL A 43 -9.85 -9.39 -9.78
CA VAL A 43 -8.85 -9.01 -10.79
C VAL A 43 -7.66 -8.24 -10.26
N PHE A 44 -7.73 -7.71 -9.04
CA PHE A 44 -6.65 -6.95 -8.43
C PHE A 44 -5.87 -7.84 -7.45
N PRO A 45 -4.66 -8.30 -7.83
CA PRO A 45 -3.77 -8.94 -6.87
C PRO A 45 -3.50 -7.97 -5.72
N GLY A 46 -3.50 -8.45 -4.48
CA GLY A 46 -3.27 -7.59 -3.33
C GLY A 46 -4.43 -6.67 -2.94
N TYR A 47 -5.66 -6.96 -3.40
CA TYR A 47 -6.88 -6.31 -2.92
C TYR A 47 -6.98 -6.35 -1.39
N ILE A 48 -7.27 -5.19 -0.79
CA ILE A 48 -7.48 -5.05 0.65
C ILE A 48 -8.98 -5.17 0.91
N ASP A 49 -9.35 -6.21 1.64
CA ASP A 49 -10.76 -6.52 1.89
C ASP A 49 -11.24 -5.99 3.25
N THR A 50 -12.51 -6.26 3.57
CA THR A 50 -13.13 -5.82 4.81
C THR A 50 -12.54 -6.50 6.06
N ALA A 51 -11.99 -7.71 5.92
CA ALA A 51 -11.32 -8.39 7.03
C ALA A 51 -9.94 -7.75 7.31
N ASP A 52 -9.20 -7.36 6.27
CA ASP A 52 -7.96 -6.60 6.42
C ASP A 52 -8.18 -5.28 7.19
N PHE A 53 -9.26 -4.55 6.85
CA PHE A 53 -9.63 -3.33 7.57
C PHE A 53 -10.08 -3.60 9.01
N ALA A 54 -10.75 -4.72 9.25
CA ALA A 54 -11.12 -5.14 10.60
C ALA A 54 -9.85 -5.42 11.43
N ASP A 55 -8.86 -6.13 10.88
CA ASP A 55 -7.59 -6.39 11.58
C ASP A 55 -6.85 -5.09 11.91
N LEU A 56 -6.81 -4.13 10.97
CA LEU A 56 -6.27 -2.79 11.22
C LEU A 56 -7.00 -2.06 12.35
N ALA A 57 -8.33 -2.14 12.40
CA ALA A 57 -9.13 -1.48 13.44
C ALA A 57 -8.87 -2.05 14.85
N HIS A 58 -8.43 -3.30 14.96
CA HIS A 58 -8.08 -3.94 16.22
C HIS A 58 -6.59 -3.79 16.61
N ALA A 59 -5.75 -3.29 15.70
CA ALA A 59 -4.33 -3.06 15.95
C ALA A 59 -4.07 -1.64 16.50
N SER A 60 -2.98 -1.48 17.26
CA SER A 60 -2.57 -0.16 17.76
C SER A 60 -1.05 -0.07 17.91
N GLY A 61 -0.53 1.16 17.95
CA GLY A 61 0.90 1.42 18.09
C GLY A 61 1.71 0.74 16.98
N VAL A 62 2.85 0.14 17.35
CA VAL A 62 3.76 -0.50 16.38
C VAL A 62 3.13 -1.67 15.63
N ASP A 63 2.19 -2.40 16.25
CA ASP A 63 1.48 -3.50 15.60
C ASP A 63 0.59 -2.99 14.46
N TYR A 64 -0.01 -1.81 14.61
CA TYR A 64 -0.79 -1.14 13.56
C TYR A 64 0.13 -0.72 12.41
N ASP A 65 1.25 -0.06 12.71
CA ASP A 65 2.18 0.43 11.68
C ASP A 65 2.72 -0.73 10.82
N ILE A 66 3.07 -1.85 11.45
CA ILE A 66 3.56 -3.05 10.74
C ILE A 66 2.45 -3.68 9.92
N LEU A 67 1.24 -3.84 10.48
CA LEU A 67 0.12 -4.41 9.74
C LEU A 67 -0.24 -3.55 8.52
N TRP A 68 -0.28 -2.23 8.69
CA TRP A 68 -0.51 -1.29 7.59
C TRP A 68 0.56 -1.41 6.52
N LEU A 69 1.85 -1.48 6.89
CA LEU A 69 2.94 -1.67 5.93
C LEU A 69 2.81 -3.00 5.18
N ASN A 70 2.47 -4.10 5.85
CA ASN A 70 2.24 -5.39 5.20
C ASN A 70 1.13 -5.32 4.15
N LEU A 71 0.01 -4.69 4.50
CA LEU A 71 -1.13 -4.51 3.60
C LEU A 71 -0.77 -3.63 2.39
N MET A 72 -0.09 -2.50 2.62
CA MET A 72 0.29 -1.59 1.53
C MET A 72 1.37 -2.17 0.62
N ILE A 73 2.35 -2.91 1.16
CA ILE A 73 3.35 -3.61 0.35
C ILE A 73 2.64 -4.60 -0.58
N ARG A 74 1.76 -5.44 -0.04
CA ARG A 74 0.97 -6.41 -0.81
C ARG A 74 0.12 -5.73 -1.89
N HIS A 75 -0.57 -4.65 -1.53
CA HIS A 75 -1.41 -3.88 -2.44
C HIS A 75 -0.60 -3.27 -3.59
N HIS A 76 0.55 -2.64 -3.30
CA HIS A 76 1.39 -2.08 -4.35
C HIS A 76 2.09 -3.13 -5.20
N ASP A 77 2.55 -4.25 -4.61
CA ASP A 77 3.12 -5.35 -5.40
C ASP A 77 2.10 -5.87 -6.43
N GLY A 78 0.81 -5.90 -6.08
CA GLY A 78 -0.26 -6.23 -7.01
C GLY A 78 -0.52 -5.18 -8.09
N ALA A 79 -0.47 -3.89 -7.74
CA ALA A 79 -0.54 -2.81 -8.73
C ALA A 79 0.63 -2.84 -9.71
N LEU A 80 1.84 -3.13 -9.23
CA LEU A 80 3.03 -3.30 -10.08
C LEU A 80 2.89 -4.50 -11.01
N GLN A 81 2.28 -5.60 -10.55
CA GLN A 81 1.98 -6.74 -11.40
C GLN A 81 1.04 -6.36 -12.54
N LEU A 82 -0.10 -5.74 -12.24
CA LEU A 82 -1.06 -5.33 -13.27
C LEU A 82 -0.50 -4.29 -14.24
N ALA A 83 0.29 -3.34 -13.76
CA ALA A 83 0.94 -2.36 -14.62
C ALA A 83 1.91 -3.04 -15.61
N ASN A 84 2.68 -4.04 -15.16
CA ASN A 84 3.53 -4.82 -16.06
C ASN A 84 2.71 -5.64 -17.08
N ASP A 85 1.59 -6.23 -16.67
CA ASP A 85 0.73 -7.01 -17.56
C ASP A 85 0.07 -6.11 -18.62
N ALA A 86 -0.35 -4.90 -18.24
CA ALA A 86 -0.93 -3.91 -19.13
C ALA A 86 0.05 -3.44 -20.22
N LEU A 87 1.34 -3.27 -19.89
CA LEU A 87 2.37 -2.89 -20.86
C LEU A 87 2.81 -4.03 -21.78
N GLN A 88 2.50 -5.28 -21.44
CA GLN A 88 2.79 -6.45 -22.28
C GLN A 88 1.67 -6.77 -23.29
N SER A 89 0.51 -6.12 -23.16
CA SER A 89 -0.67 -6.34 -24.01
C SER A 89 -0.96 -5.12 -24.89
N PRO A 90 -1.61 -5.28 -26.06
CA PRO A 90 -2.13 -4.15 -26.80
C PRO A 90 -3.09 -3.33 -25.93
N THR A 91 -2.77 -2.08 -25.67
CA THR A 91 -3.56 -1.20 -24.81
C THR A 91 -3.60 0.22 -25.37
N SER A 92 -4.44 1.08 -24.80
CA SER A 92 -4.52 2.49 -25.19
C SER A 92 -3.34 3.30 -24.62
N SER A 93 -2.97 4.41 -25.28
CA SER A 93 -1.88 5.27 -24.79
C SER A 93 -2.12 5.74 -23.35
N ARG A 94 -3.37 6.05 -22.99
CA ARG A 94 -3.74 6.42 -21.62
C ARG A 94 -3.43 5.31 -20.61
N VAL A 95 -3.77 4.07 -20.93
CA VAL A 95 -3.50 2.93 -20.02
C VAL A 95 -2.00 2.66 -19.91
N SER A 96 -1.24 2.80 -21.01
CA SER A 96 0.22 2.72 -20.96
C SER A 96 0.83 3.80 -20.07
N GLU A 97 0.39 5.06 -20.21
CA GLU A 97 0.86 6.18 -19.38
C GLU A 97 0.58 5.95 -17.89
N MET A 98 -0.63 5.46 -17.55
CA MET A 98 -0.99 5.10 -16.17
C MET A 98 -0.12 3.96 -15.63
N ALA A 99 0.12 2.92 -16.43
CA ALA A 99 0.93 1.78 -16.04
C ALA A 99 2.40 2.19 -15.81
N GLU A 100 2.99 3.00 -16.69
CA GLU A 100 4.34 3.53 -16.52
C GLU A 100 4.46 4.42 -15.28
N ALA A 101 3.48 5.30 -15.03
CA ALA A 101 3.43 6.12 -13.83
C ALA A 101 3.38 5.24 -12.56
N THR A 102 2.51 4.23 -12.55
CA THR A 102 2.37 3.25 -11.46
C THR A 102 3.69 2.53 -11.18
N LEU A 103 4.38 2.04 -12.22
CA LEU A 103 5.68 1.38 -12.06
C LEU A 103 6.72 2.32 -11.44
N LEU A 104 6.74 3.60 -11.84
CA LEU A 104 7.69 4.58 -11.33
C LEU A 104 7.42 4.95 -9.87
N THR A 105 6.17 5.21 -9.50
CA THR A 105 5.78 5.69 -8.17
C THR A 105 5.76 4.55 -7.16
N GLN A 106 5.00 3.49 -7.43
CA GLN A 106 4.71 2.44 -6.45
C GLN A 106 5.92 1.53 -6.19
N SER A 107 6.86 1.39 -7.13
CA SER A 107 8.12 0.66 -6.89
C SER A 107 9.03 1.34 -5.85
N ARG A 108 9.03 2.68 -5.84
CA ARG A 108 9.76 3.49 -4.85
C ARG A 108 9.11 3.40 -3.49
N GLU A 109 7.76 3.43 -3.46
CA GLU A 109 6.95 3.25 -2.26
C GLU A 109 7.20 1.90 -1.61
N VAL A 110 7.06 0.80 -2.36
CA VAL A 110 7.35 -0.56 -1.87
C VAL A 110 8.76 -0.65 -1.30
N SER A 111 9.74 -0.08 -1.98
CA SER A 111 11.13 -0.07 -1.51
C SER A 111 11.29 0.67 -0.17
N LEU A 112 10.60 1.79 0.02
CA LEU A 112 10.60 2.53 1.27
C LEU A 112 9.85 1.77 2.37
N MET A 113 8.66 1.25 2.08
CA MET A 113 7.85 0.52 3.04
C MET A 113 8.54 -0.75 3.54
N ARG A 114 9.20 -1.52 2.66
CA ARG A 114 10.01 -2.69 3.06
C ARG A 114 11.15 -2.30 4.00
N ARG A 115 11.79 -1.15 3.78
CA ARG A 115 12.82 -0.64 4.71
C ARG A 115 12.23 -0.27 6.07
N LEU A 116 11.13 0.47 6.09
CA LEU A 116 10.43 0.86 7.32
C LEU A 116 9.94 -0.37 8.09
N HIS A 117 9.31 -1.32 7.41
CA HIS A 117 8.87 -2.59 7.98
C HIS A 117 10.03 -3.33 8.66
N GLY A 118 11.16 -3.47 7.96
CA GLY A 118 12.36 -4.10 8.53
C GLY A 118 12.90 -3.36 9.76
N LEU A 119 12.87 -2.02 9.77
CA LEU A 119 13.30 -1.23 10.94
C LEU A 119 12.39 -1.45 12.15
N LEU A 120 11.07 -1.40 11.94
CA LEU A 120 10.08 -1.64 12.99
C LEU A 120 10.20 -3.05 13.56
N CYS A 121 10.36 -4.06 12.70
CA CYS A 121 10.48 -5.45 13.15
C CYS A 121 11.76 -5.80 13.91
N ARG A 122 12.80 -4.99 13.80
CA ARG A 122 14.04 -5.15 14.58
C ARG A 122 14.03 -4.38 15.90
N THR A 123 13.02 -3.53 16.14
CA THR A 123 12.96 -2.68 17.34
C THR A 123 12.28 -3.43 18.49
N PRO A 124 12.92 -3.61 19.66
CA PRO A 124 12.30 -4.27 20.82
C PRO A 124 11.25 -3.37 21.52
N PRO A 125 10.17 -3.95 22.09
CA PRO A 125 9.77 -5.36 21.99
C PRO A 125 9.27 -5.69 20.57
N ARG A 126 9.64 -6.89 20.08
CA ARG A 126 9.28 -7.32 18.73
C ARG A 126 7.75 -7.48 18.64
N SER A 127 7.15 -6.83 17.63
CA SER A 127 5.74 -6.97 17.30
C SER A 127 5.42 -8.39 16.82
N LYS A 128 4.24 -8.88 17.19
CA LYS A 128 3.68 -10.15 16.66
C LYS A 128 3.34 -10.08 15.17
N SER A 129 3.18 -8.88 14.62
CA SER A 129 2.81 -8.64 13.22
C SER A 129 3.99 -8.74 12.24
N CYS A 130 5.20 -8.96 12.77
CA CYS A 130 6.41 -9.21 11.98
C CYS A 130 6.45 -10.67 11.53
N ASN A 131 5.94 -10.95 10.34
CA ASN A 131 6.12 -12.25 9.70
C ASN A 131 7.62 -12.46 9.40
N ASP A 132 8.16 -13.64 9.77
CA ASP A 132 9.50 -14.10 9.38
C ASP A 132 9.57 -14.49 7.91
#